data_AF-A0A7V5ZH16-F1
#
_entry.id   AF-A0A7V5ZH16-F1
#
_cell.length_a   1.000
_cell.length_b   1.000
_cell.length_c   1.000
_cell.angle_alpha   90.00
_cell.angle_beta   90.00
_cell.angle_gamma   90.00
#
_symmetry.space_group_name_H-M   'P 1'
#
loop_
_entity.id
_entity.type
_entity.pdbx_description
1 polymer ?
#
loop_
_entity_poly.entity_id
_entity_poly.type
_entity_poly.pdbx_seq_one_letter_code
_entity_poly.pdbx_strand_id
1 'polypeptide(L)'
;MARWPAGSNQASNRCRRSESSNARRKRRSRNIPVPGGMLTRPLPEMAPVRRALVLPRVARSGQEGCRVPRWHPLTVTTGGADNRPVERWKALVATPAGRFVVRYAAALAVGFVLIALKPVNDHVVNPYTTFVAHQARVALNLLGEGASVHGQVLSSPRFSVTIFNGCNGLEAILIFVCGVLAFPATWRSRLLGAAVGFLAIQLINTVRVVSLFYVGVFKPEWFSTSHVFVWQSIIVVFAVILWLLWARRHAVAAARR
;
A
#
# COMPACT_ATOMS: atom_id res chain seq x y z
N MET A 1 33.48 1.17 54.42
CA MET A 1 32.38 1.12 55.42
C MET A 1 31.34 2.18 55.07
N ALA A 2 30.06 1.96 55.43
CA ALA A 2 28.82 2.65 55.02
C ALA A 2 28.28 2.21 53.64
N ARG A 3 27.47 1.15 53.50
CA ARG A 3 26.09 0.86 53.99
C ARG A 3 25.06 1.93 53.59
N TRP A 4 24.40 1.68 52.45
CA TRP A 4 23.11 2.26 52.05
C TRP A 4 21.96 1.32 52.47
N PRO A 5 20.84 1.84 53.01
CA PRO A 5 19.67 1.02 53.33
C PRO A 5 18.77 0.80 52.11
N ALA A 6 18.21 -0.40 52.05
CA ALA A 6 17.29 -0.88 51.03
C ALA A 6 15.91 -0.24 51.17
N GLY A 7 15.41 0.38 50.10
CA GLY A 7 14.01 0.78 49.92
C GLY A 7 13.28 -0.26 49.07
N SER A 8 12.38 -0.99 49.72
CA SER A 8 11.49 -2.01 49.14
C SER A 8 10.40 -1.40 48.27
N ASN A 9 10.38 -1.75 46.97
CA ASN A 9 9.22 -1.51 46.10
C ASN A 9 8.51 -2.85 45.82
N GLN A 10 7.59 -3.21 46.71
CA GLN A 10 6.60 -4.27 46.47
C GLN A 10 5.38 -3.66 45.78
N ALA A 11 5.27 -3.79 44.46
CA ALA A 11 3.98 -3.77 43.74
C ALA A 11 4.19 -4.08 42.25
N SER A 12 4.07 -5.35 41.86
CA SER A 12 3.51 -5.80 40.55
C SER A 12 3.80 -7.28 40.29
N ASN A 13 3.44 -8.17 41.22
CA ASN A 13 3.33 -9.61 40.96
C ASN A 13 1.86 -10.02 40.97
N ARG A 14 1.18 -9.89 39.81
CA ARG A 14 -0.03 -10.67 39.47
C ARG A 14 -0.42 -10.43 38.01
N CYS A 15 0.25 -11.14 37.10
CA CYS A 15 -0.33 -11.66 35.85
C CYS A 15 0.74 -12.47 35.09
N ARG A 16 1.17 -13.58 35.69
CA ARG A 16 1.85 -14.67 35.00
C ARG A 16 1.50 -15.97 35.73
N ARG A 17 0.90 -16.91 34.99
CA ARG A 17 0.57 -18.33 35.29
C ARG A 17 -0.92 -18.64 35.41
N SER A 18 -1.53 -19.03 34.30
CA SER A 18 -2.46 -20.19 34.26
C SER A 18 -2.73 -20.64 32.82
N GLU A 19 -1.69 -21.01 32.07
CA GLU A 19 -1.85 -21.75 30.81
C GLU A 19 -0.81 -22.87 30.74
N SER A 20 -1.13 -23.99 31.39
CA SER A 20 -0.50 -25.30 31.12
C SER A 20 -1.36 -26.42 31.69
N SER A 21 -1.50 -27.49 30.90
CA SER A 21 -2.34 -28.70 31.05
C SER A 21 -3.77 -28.49 30.51
N ASN A 22 -4.27 -29.26 29.55
CA ASN A 22 -4.13 -30.70 29.45
C ASN A 22 -4.35 -31.26 28.02
N ALA A 23 -3.60 -32.32 27.71
CA ALA A 23 -3.94 -33.46 26.85
C ALA A 23 -4.35 -33.28 25.37
N ARG A 24 -3.34 -33.34 24.50
CA ARG A 24 -3.14 -34.41 23.50
C ARG A 24 -4.33 -35.39 23.33
N ARG A 25 -5.12 -35.30 22.24
CA ARG A 25 -5.92 -36.44 21.74
C ARG A 25 -5.69 -36.66 20.25
N LYS A 26 -5.01 -37.77 19.95
CA LYS A 26 -4.74 -38.31 18.62
C LYS A 26 -6.03 -38.71 17.89
N ARG A 27 -6.00 -38.49 16.57
CA ARG A 27 -6.79 -39.12 15.50
C ARG A 27 -7.53 -40.42 15.88
N ARG A 28 -8.80 -40.48 15.50
CA ARG A 28 -9.35 -41.68 14.83
C ARG A 28 -10.53 -41.30 13.92
N SER A 29 -10.29 -41.43 12.62
CA SER A 29 -11.31 -41.63 11.60
C SER A 29 -12.17 -42.84 11.99
N ARG A 30 -13.49 -42.71 11.88
CA ARG A 30 -14.43 -43.84 11.71
C ARG A 30 -15.72 -43.34 11.09
N ASN A 31 -16.12 -44.09 10.07
CA ASN A 31 -17.23 -43.90 9.15
C ASN A 31 -18.57 -43.67 9.83
N ILE A 32 -19.40 -42.85 9.19
CA ILE A 32 -20.84 -42.71 9.43
C ILE A 32 -21.55 -43.79 8.63
N PRO A 33 -22.34 -44.68 9.25
CA PRO A 33 -23.38 -45.43 8.57
C PRO A 33 -24.75 -44.76 8.78
N VAL A 34 -25.52 -44.64 7.70
CA VAL A 34 -26.97 -44.34 7.73
C VAL A 34 -27.72 -45.67 7.89
N PRO A 35 -28.70 -45.75 8.81
CA PRO A 35 -30.10 -46.03 8.44
C PRO A 35 -31.07 -45.17 9.27
N GLY A 36 -32.23 -44.69 8.79
CA GLY A 36 -33.32 -45.46 8.21
C GLY A 36 -34.18 -46.05 9.33
N GLY A 37 -35.35 -45.46 9.63
CA GLY A 37 -36.36 -46.09 10.51
C GLY A 37 -37.01 -45.17 11.54
N MET A 38 -38.19 -44.67 11.17
CA MET A 38 -39.17 -44.01 12.02
C MET A 38 -39.77 -45.01 13.02
N LEU A 39 -39.71 -44.74 14.33
CA LEU A 39 -40.59 -45.35 15.34
C LEU A 39 -40.71 -44.45 16.57
N THR A 40 -41.96 -44.13 16.88
CA THR A 40 -42.51 -43.30 17.95
C THR A 40 -42.14 -43.76 19.36
N ARG A 41 -41.72 -42.84 20.23
CA ARG A 41 -41.78 -43.03 21.70
C ARG A 41 -42.30 -41.76 22.40
N PRO A 42 -43.13 -41.92 23.45
CA PRO A 42 -43.81 -40.81 24.11
C PRO A 42 -42.88 -40.03 25.06
N LEU A 43 -43.18 -38.74 25.23
CA LEU A 43 -42.52 -37.83 26.18
C LEU A 43 -42.79 -38.25 27.63
N PRO A 44 -41.77 -38.28 28.52
CA PRO A 44 -42.01 -38.44 29.95
C PRO A 44 -42.34 -37.11 30.63
N GLU A 45 -43.27 -37.25 31.56
CA GLU A 45 -43.89 -36.29 32.47
C GLU A 45 -42.88 -35.53 33.36
N MET A 46 -43.05 -34.21 33.49
CA MET A 46 -42.23 -33.34 34.34
C MET A 46 -42.75 -33.33 35.79
N ALA A 47 -41.98 -33.88 36.72
CA ALA A 47 -42.22 -33.76 38.16
C ALA A 47 -41.71 -32.41 38.73
N PRO A 48 -42.36 -31.81 39.75
CA PRO A 48 -41.99 -30.49 40.26
C PRO A 48 -40.82 -30.57 41.26
N VAL A 49 -39.70 -29.92 40.93
CA VAL A 49 -38.59 -29.71 41.88
C VAL A 49 -38.87 -28.46 42.72
N ARG A 50 -39.35 -28.64 43.95
CA ARG A 50 -39.35 -27.60 44.99
C ARG A 50 -37.91 -27.43 45.51
N ARG A 51 -37.30 -26.27 45.27
CA ARG A 51 -36.05 -25.87 45.95
C ARG A 51 -36.32 -24.68 46.86
N ALA A 52 -36.09 -24.89 48.15
CA ALA A 52 -36.16 -23.87 49.19
C ALA A 52 -35.10 -22.78 48.96
N LEU A 53 -35.53 -21.53 49.04
CA LEU A 53 -34.68 -20.34 48.94
C LEU A 53 -34.01 -20.12 50.30
N VAL A 54 -32.71 -20.45 50.40
CA VAL A 54 -31.90 -20.08 51.57
C VAL A 54 -31.31 -18.70 51.31
N LEU A 55 -31.80 -17.68 52.01
CA LEU A 55 -31.24 -16.33 51.97
C LEU A 55 -29.98 -16.25 52.86
N PRO A 56 -28.86 -15.70 52.37
CA PRO A 56 -27.68 -15.50 53.20
C PRO A 56 -27.89 -14.32 54.15
N ARG A 57 -27.50 -14.53 55.41
CA ARG A 57 -27.53 -13.57 56.52
C ARG A 57 -26.41 -12.54 56.33
N VAL A 58 -26.76 -11.28 56.08
CA VAL A 58 -25.80 -10.17 55.98
C VAL A 58 -25.23 -9.87 57.37
N ALA A 59 -23.93 -10.10 57.54
CA ALA A 59 -23.17 -9.68 58.72
C ALA A 59 -22.95 -8.16 58.65
N ARG A 60 -23.45 -7.42 59.65
CA ARG A 60 -23.13 -5.99 59.83
C ARG A 60 -21.70 -5.88 60.36
N SER A 61 -20.81 -5.25 59.61
CA SER A 61 -19.47 -4.88 60.06
C SER A 61 -19.27 -3.37 59.93
N GLY A 62 -18.94 -2.74 61.05
CA GLY A 62 -18.00 -1.62 61.13
C GLY A 62 -18.44 -0.28 60.55
N GLN A 63 -18.79 0.65 61.44
CA GLN A 63 -18.69 2.09 61.17
C GLN A 63 -17.19 2.45 61.00
N GLU A 64 -16.74 2.66 59.77
CA GLU A 64 -15.47 3.31 59.49
C GLU A 64 -15.73 4.64 58.75
N GLY A 65 -15.25 5.73 59.33
CA GLY A 65 -15.55 7.10 58.93
C GLY A 65 -15.14 7.43 57.50
N CYS A 66 -16.06 8.08 56.78
CA CYS A 66 -15.82 8.65 55.47
C CYS A 66 -14.83 9.83 55.58
N ARG A 67 -13.55 9.58 55.28
CA ARG A 67 -12.54 10.63 55.18
C ARG A 67 -12.57 11.20 53.76
N VAL A 68 -13.11 12.42 53.60
CA VAL A 68 -13.04 13.17 52.34
C VAL A 68 -11.58 13.45 51.97
N PRO A 69 -11.14 13.17 50.72
CA PRO A 69 -9.77 13.42 50.31
C PRO A 69 -9.52 14.93 50.19
N ARG A 70 -8.35 15.36 50.68
CA ARG A 70 -7.87 16.74 50.65
C ARG A 70 -7.48 17.11 49.21
N TRP A 71 -8.13 18.13 48.64
CA TRP A 71 -7.75 18.67 47.33
C TRP A 71 -6.38 19.36 47.43
N HIS A 72 -5.40 18.85 46.69
CA HIS A 72 -4.15 19.57 46.44
C HIS A 72 -4.32 20.46 45.21
N PRO A 73 -3.83 21.72 45.22
CA PRO A 73 -3.87 22.56 44.05
C PRO A 73 -3.06 21.92 42.92
N LEU A 74 -3.68 21.79 41.74
CA LEU A 74 -3.00 21.35 40.53
C LEU A 74 -1.88 22.34 40.23
N THR A 75 -0.64 21.92 40.42
CA THR A 75 0.51 22.62 39.87
C THR A 75 0.40 22.54 38.35
N VAL A 76 -0.06 23.64 37.73
CA VAL A 76 0.01 23.80 36.28
C VAL A 76 1.48 23.82 35.91
N THR A 77 1.98 22.70 35.38
CA THR A 77 3.30 22.64 34.78
C THR A 77 3.24 23.49 33.52
N THR A 78 3.79 24.70 33.61
CA THR A 78 4.04 25.54 32.46
C THR A 78 5.17 24.93 31.64
N GLY A 79 4.91 24.71 30.35
CA GLY A 79 5.94 24.76 29.31
C GLY A 79 6.81 23.52 29.12
N GLY A 80 6.30 22.56 28.34
CA GLY A 80 7.11 21.78 27.42
C GLY A 80 6.46 21.87 26.05
N ALA A 81 7.10 22.50 25.07
CA ALA A 81 6.63 22.47 23.69
C ALA A 81 6.37 21.00 23.30
N ASP A 82 5.13 20.70 22.94
CA ASP A 82 4.69 19.34 22.69
C ASP A 82 5.36 18.78 21.42
N ASN A 83 6.49 18.10 21.60
CA ASN A 83 7.23 17.45 20.50
C ASN A 83 6.55 16.16 20.00
N ARG A 84 5.33 15.82 20.48
CA ARG A 84 4.59 14.61 20.05
C ARG A 84 4.44 14.46 18.53
N PRO A 85 4.27 15.52 17.71
CA PRO A 85 4.22 15.36 16.26
C PRO A 85 5.54 14.83 15.68
N VAL A 86 6.67 15.42 16.07
CA VAL A 86 8.01 15.10 15.53
C VAL A 86 8.42 13.67 15.89
N GLU A 87 8.13 13.22 17.11
CA GLU A 87 8.42 11.85 17.55
C GLU A 87 7.55 10.81 16.84
N ARG A 88 6.29 11.15 16.52
CA ARG A 88 5.41 10.28 15.71
C ARG A 88 5.92 10.14 14.27
N TRP A 89 6.42 11.22 13.66
CA TRP A 89 7.03 11.16 12.32
C TRP A 89 8.28 10.27 12.29
N LYS A 90 9.18 10.41 13.27
CA LYS A 90 10.37 9.55 13.39
C LYS A 90 9.98 8.08 13.53
N ALA A 91 8.98 7.77 14.36
CA ALA A 91 8.50 6.40 14.54
C ALA A 91 7.89 5.80 13.25
N LEU A 92 7.16 6.60 12.46
CA LEU A 92 6.59 6.17 11.18
C LEU A 92 7.68 5.89 10.13
N VAL A 93 8.66 6.79 9.99
CA VAL A 93 9.78 6.65 9.04
C VAL A 93 10.71 5.51 9.44
N ALA A 94 10.80 5.17 10.73
CA ALA A 94 11.59 4.03 11.22
C ALA A 94 11.03 2.66 10.79
N THR A 95 9.79 2.59 10.30
CA THR A 95 9.24 1.33 9.75
C THR A 95 9.86 1.01 8.38
N PRO A 96 9.96 -0.28 7.98
CA PRO A 96 10.41 -0.65 6.63
C PRO A 96 9.58 0.00 5.51
N ALA A 97 8.26 0.11 5.72
CA ALA A 97 7.36 0.80 4.79
C ALA A 97 7.61 2.31 4.73
N GLY A 98 7.80 2.96 5.88
CA GLY A 98 8.13 4.38 5.97
C GLY A 98 9.43 4.72 5.25
N ARG A 99 10.49 3.92 5.45
CA ARG A 99 11.76 4.07 4.70
C ARG A 99 11.57 3.93 3.20
N PHE A 100 10.73 3.00 2.74
CA PHE A 100 10.41 2.86 1.32
C PHE A 100 9.75 4.12 0.78
N VAL A 101 8.70 4.62 1.45
CA VAL A 101 7.96 5.82 1.00
C VAL A 101 8.89 7.03 0.92
N VAL A 102 9.74 7.25 1.92
CA VAL A 102 10.71 8.37 1.92
C VAL A 102 11.69 8.25 0.76
N ARG A 103 12.29 7.07 0.53
CA ARG A 103 13.21 6.84 -0.58
C ARG A 103 12.53 7.02 -1.94
N TYR A 104 11.31 6.52 -2.07
CA TYR A 104 10.52 6.64 -3.28
C TYR A 104 10.17 8.10 -3.58
N ALA A 105 9.66 8.83 -2.59
CA ALA A 105 9.34 10.25 -2.71
C ALA A 105 10.59 11.09 -3.04
N ALA A 106 11.72 10.81 -2.38
CA ALA A 106 12.98 11.48 -2.69
C ALA A 106 13.46 11.18 -4.11
N ALA A 107 13.43 9.91 -4.54
CA ALA A 107 13.82 9.50 -5.88
C ALA A 107 12.91 10.12 -6.96
N LEU A 108 11.60 10.19 -6.71
CA LEU A 108 10.66 10.87 -7.58
C LEU A 108 10.95 12.37 -7.68
N ALA A 109 11.11 13.05 -6.54
CA ALA A 109 11.39 14.48 -6.51
C ALA A 109 12.67 14.81 -7.29
N VAL A 110 13.74 14.05 -7.04
CA VAL A 110 15.00 14.18 -7.80
C VAL A 110 14.77 13.89 -9.29
N GLY A 111 14.05 12.83 -9.62
CA GLY A 111 13.73 12.47 -11.01
C GLY A 111 13.00 13.58 -11.76
N PHE A 112 11.94 14.14 -11.15
CA PHE A 112 11.17 15.24 -11.73
C PHE A 112 11.99 16.52 -11.87
N VAL A 113 12.82 16.85 -10.88
CA VAL A 113 13.75 17.98 -10.99
C VAL A 113 14.73 17.77 -12.12
N LEU A 114 15.33 16.58 -12.23
CA LEU A 114 16.30 16.26 -13.28
C LEU A 114 15.71 16.41 -14.67
N ILE A 115 14.51 15.86 -14.94
CA ILE A 115 13.88 15.99 -16.26
C ILE A 115 13.41 17.42 -16.56
N ALA A 116 13.19 18.25 -15.52
CA ALA A 116 12.84 19.66 -15.67
C ALA A 116 14.07 20.55 -15.98
N LEU A 117 15.30 20.06 -15.77
CA LEU A 117 16.51 20.79 -16.14
C LEU A 117 16.59 20.92 -17.65
N LYS A 118 16.73 22.15 -18.16
CA LYS A 118 16.90 22.44 -19.59
C LYS A 118 17.89 21.54 -20.33
N PRO A 119 19.14 21.30 -19.84
CA PRO A 119 20.07 20.43 -20.54
C PRO A 119 19.58 18.97 -20.62
N VAL A 120 18.89 18.47 -19.60
CA VAL A 120 18.33 17.11 -19.61
C VAL A 120 17.13 17.05 -20.55
N ASN A 121 16.28 18.07 -20.52
CA ASN A 121 15.17 18.18 -21.44
C ASN A 121 15.65 18.14 -22.90
N ASP A 122 16.66 18.94 -23.23
CA ASP A 122 17.14 19.10 -24.61
C ASP A 122 17.91 17.89 -25.12
N HIS A 123 18.73 17.24 -24.27
CA HIS A 123 19.59 16.13 -24.68
C HIS A 123 19.07 14.73 -24.37
N VAL A 124 18.07 14.60 -23.50
CA VAL A 124 17.52 13.28 -23.11
C VAL A 124 16.04 13.20 -23.46
N VAL A 125 15.23 14.15 -22.98
CA VAL A 125 13.78 14.10 -23.11
C VAL A 125 13.34 14.35 -24.55
N ASN A 126 13.93 15.33 -25.23
CA ASN A 126 13.59 15.65 -26.61
C ASN A 126 13.95 14.52 -27.59
N PRO A 127 15.16 13.93 -27.57
CA PRO A 127 15.49 12.77 -28.39
C PRO A 127 14.62 11.55 -28.08
N TYR A 128 14.32 11.31 -26.80
CA TYR A 128 13.40 10.25 -26.40
C TYR A 128 11.99 10.48 -26.95
N THR A 129 11.51 11.72 -26.95
CA THR A 129 10.21 12.08 -27.52
C THR A 129 10.17 11.84 -29.02
N THR A 130 11.24 12.18 -29.75
CA THR A 130 11.38 11.84 -31.18
C THR A 130 11.40 10.32 -31.40
N PHE A 131 12.07 9.55 -30.54
CA PHE A 131 12.03 8.09 -30.61
C PHE A 131 10.60 7.53 -30.43
N VAL A 132 9.81 8.09 -29.51
CA VAL A 132 8.38 7.74 -29.35
C VAL A 132 7.58 8.11 -30.60
N ALA A 133 7.83 9.27 -31.21
CA ALA A 133 7.19 9.67 -32.46
C ALA A 133 7.46 8.66 -33.59
N HIS A 134 8.70 8.18 -33.72
CA HIS A 134 9.05 7.15 -34.70
C HIS A 134 8.34 5.81 -34.43
N GLN A 135 8.19 5.39 -33.18
CA GLN A 135 7.42 4.20 -32.83
C GLN A 135 5.95 4.34 -33.22
N ALA A 136 5.33 5.48 -32.89
CA ALA A 136 3.95 5.78 -33.26
C ALA A 136 3.77 5.81 -34.79
N ARG A 137 4.71 6.37 -35.54
CA ARG A 137 4.72 6.34 -37.01
C ARG A 137 4.69 4.91 -37.55
N VAL A 138 5.54 4.03 -37.02
CA VAL A 138 5.54 2.62 -37.44
C VAL A 138 4.17 2.00 -37.18
N ALA A 139 3.61 2.19 -35.98
CA ALA A 139 2.30 1.65 -35.62
C ALA A 139 1.18 2.20 -36.53
N LEU A 140 1.14 3.51 -36.81
CA LEU A 140 0.15 4.13 -37.69
C LEU A 140 0.30 3.68 -39.15
N ASN A 141 1.53 3.47 -39.63
CA ASN A 141 1.76 2.98 -40.99
C ASN A 141 1.34 1.53 -41.17
N LEU A 142 1.47 0.71 -40.13
CA LEU A 142 0.89 -0.64 -40.13
C LEU A 142 -0.65 -0.60 -40.23
N LEU A 143 -1.29 0.50 -39.81
CA LEU A 143 -2.73 0.74 -39.95
C LEU A 143 -3.11 1.47 -41.25
N GLY A 144 -2.14 1.80 -42.11
CA GLY A 144 -2.39 2.41 -43.42
C GLY A 144 -2.50 3.94 -43.45
N GLU A 145 -2.09 4.66 -42.39
CA GLU A 145 -2.26 6.12 -42.33
C GLU A 145 -1.26 6.92 -43.18
N GLY A 146 -0.16 6.33 -43.63
CA GLY A 146 0.88 7.06 -44.38
C GLY A 146 1.53 8.19 -43.56
N ALA A 147 1.74 7.97 -42.27
CA ALA A 147 2.35 8.89 -41.34
C ALA A 147 3.86 9.08 -41.57
N SER A 148 4.31 10.31 -41.36
CA SER A 148 5.70 10.77 -41.39
C SER A 148 6.05 11.49 -40.08
N VAL A 149 7.34 11.54 -39.75
CA VAL A 149 7.85 12.22 -38.54
C VAL A 149 8.94 13.20 -38.92
N HIS A 150 8.79 14.44 -38.48
CA HIS A 150 9.80 15.49 -38.59
C HIS A 150 10.06 16.08 -37.20
N GLY A 151 11.19 15.72 -36.60
CA GLY A 151 11.52 16.09 -35.21
C GLY A 151 10.55 15.43 -34.22
N GLN A 152 9.66 16.22 -33.63
CA GLN A 152 8.61 15.76 -32.69
C GLN A 152 7.20 15.84 -33.29
N VAL A 153 7.10 16.23 -34.57
CA VAL A 153 5.83 16.37 -35.26
C VAL A 153 5.52 15.07 -36.00
N LEU A 154 4.37 14.48 -35.68
CA LEU A 154 3.81 13.30 -36.33
C LEU A 154 2.68 13.75 -37.26
N SER A 155 2.86 13.56 -38.57
CA SER A 155 1.95 14.10 -39.59
C SER A 155 1.48 13.01 -40.54
N SER A 156 0.19 13.01 -40.88
CA SER A 156 -0.43 12.24 -41.96
C SER A 156 -1.26 13.17 -42.86
N PRO A 157 -1.77 12.68 -44.01
CA PRO A 157 -2.66 13.46 -44.87
C PRO A 157 -3.94 13.95 -44.17
N ARG A 158 -4.34 13.32 -43.07
CA ARG A 158 -5.59 13.60 -42.35
C ARG A 158 -5.40 14.46 -41.11
N PHE A 159 -4.23 14.41 -40.48
CA PHE A 159 -3.99 15.04 -39.19
C PHE A 159 -2.50 15.20 -38.89
N SER A 160 -2.16 16.22 -38.11
CA SER A 160 -0.80 16.45 -37.64
C SER A 160 -0.81 16.84 -36.17
N VAL A 161 0.08 16.22 -35.40
CA VAL A 161 0.20 16.46 -33.96
C VAL A 161 1.66 16.53 -33.55
N THR A 162 2.00 17.51 -32.72
CA THR A 162 3.32 17.59 -32.10
C THR A 162 3.30 16.88 -30.76
N ILE A 163 4.22 15.93 -30.57
CA ILE A 163 4.38 15.21 -29.31
C ILE A 163 5.29 16.05 -28.40
N PHE A 164 4.72 16.64 -27.35
CA PHE A 164 5.45 17.39 -26.33
C PHE A 164 5.58 16.59 -25.02
N ASN A 165 6.28 17.17 -24.04
CA ASN A 165 6.33 16.63 -22.68
C ASN A 165 4.92 16.35 -22.15
N GLY A 166 4.72 15.14 -21.61
CA GLY A 166 3.40 14.61 -21.25
C GLY A 166 2.88 13.51 -22.17
N CYS A 167 3.20 13.48 -23.48
CA CYS A 167 2.78 12.39 -24.39
C CYS A 167 3.86 11.34 -24.71
N ASN A 168 5.10 11.58 -24.31
CA ASN A 168 6.21 10.62 -24.47
C ASN A 168 6.19 9.47 -23.43
N GLY A 169 5.36 9.56 -22.39
CA GLY A 169 5.22 8.53 -21.35
C GLY A 169 6.39 8.45 -20.37
N LEU A 170 7.32 9.41 -20.42
CA LEU A 170 8.51 9.43 -19.58
C LEU A 170 8.16 9.56 -18.10
N GLU A 171 7.11 10.33 -17.76
CA GLU A 171 6.68 10.51 -16.38
C GLU A 171 6.19 9.17 -15.78
N ALA A 172 5.48 8.36 -16.55
CA ALA A 172 5.02 7.04 -16.10
C ALA A 172 6.19 6.06 -15.91
N ILE A 173 7.16 6.08 -16.83
CA ILE A 173 8.40 5.31 -16.70
C ILE A 173 9.17 5.74 -15.45
N LEU A 174 9.29 7.04 -15.21
CA LEU A 174 9.97 7.59 -14.04
C LEU A 174 9.31 7.12 -12.75
N ILE A 175 7.97 7.23 -12.66
CA ILE A 175 7.16 6.74 -11.53
C ILE A 175 7.46 5.26 -11.26
N PHE A 176 7.43 4.42 -12.30
CA PHE A 176 7.70 3.00 -12.17
C PHE A 176 9.14 2.71 -11.73
N VAL A 177 10.14 3.29 -12.41
CA VAL A 177 11.56 3.04 -12.17
C VAL A 177 11.96 3.52 -10.76
N CYS A 178 11.51 4.69 -10.33
CA CYS A 178 11.72 5.15 -8.95
C CYS A 178 11.17 4.15 -7.94
N GLY A 179 10.02 3.53 -8.22
CA GLY A 179 9.43 2.50 -7.37
C GLY A 179 10.30 1.24 -7.30
N VAL A 180 10.82 0.79 -8.44
CA VAL A 180 11.73 -0.36 -8.53
C VAL A 180 13.03 -0.09 -7.77
N LEU A 181 13.61 1.11 -7.93
CA LEU A 181 14.86 1.51 -7.28
C LEU A 181 14.71 1.67 -5.76
N ALA A 182 13.59 2.21 -5.30
CA ALA A 182 13.31 2.37 -3.87
C ALA A 182 13.04 1.03 -3.17
N PHE A 183 12.59 0.01 -3.90
CA PHE A 183 12.24 -1.29 -3.33
C PHE A 183 13.49 -2.11 -2.96
N PRO A 184 13.54 -2.74 -1.75
CA PRO A 184 14.70 -3.50 -1.28
C PRO A 184 14.81 -4.87 -1.98
N ALA A 185 15.19 -4.88 -3.26
CA ALA A 185 15.50 -6.08 -4.05
C ALA A 185 16.99 -6.14 -4.45
N THR A 186 17.45 -7.27 -5.01
CA THR A 186 18.81 -7.39 -5.55
C THR A 186 18.94 -6.58 -6.84
N TRP A 187 20.16 -6.10 -7.15
CA TRP A 187 20.39 -5.22 -8.31
C TRP A 187 20.03 -5.87 -9.65
N ARG A 188 20.29 -7.17 -9.81
CA ARG A 188 19.85 -7.95 -10.99
C ARG A 188 18.32 -7.94 -11.16
N SER A 189 17.58 -8.13 -10.08
CA SER A 189 16.11 -8.11 -10.09
C SER A 189 15.56 -6.71 -10.39
N ARG A 190 16.20 -5.66 -9.86
CA ARG A 190 15.82 -4.28 -10.15
C ARG A 190 16.08 -3.94 -11.62
N LEU A 191 17.24 -4.28 -12.18
CA LEU A 191 17.54 -4.03 -13.60
C LEU A 191 16.60 -4.78 -14.54
N LEU A 192 16.36 -6.07 -14.29
CA LEU A 192 15.42 -6.86 -15.09
C LEU A 192 13.99 -6.34 -14.97
N GLY A 193 13.56 -6.00 -13.75
CA GLY A 193 12.25 -5.40 -13.49
C GLY A 193 12.08 -4.04 -14.18
N ALA A 194 13.10 -3.19 -14.10
CA ALA A 194 13.14 -1.90 -14.77
C ALA A 194 13.05 -2.05 -16.29
N ALA A 195 13.82 -2.97 -16.89
CA ALA A 195 13.81 -3.20 -18.32
C ALA A 195 12.45 -3.76 -18.81
N VAL A 196 11.93 -4.80 -18.16
CA VAL A 196 10.63 -5.38 -18.53
C VAL A 196 9.50 -4.37 -18.36
N GLY A 197 9.52 -3.62 -17.25
CA GLY A 197 8.49 -2.62 -17.01
C GLY A 197 8.58 -1.40 -17.93
N PHE A 198 9.80 -0.96 -18.28
CA PHE A 198 10.03 0.05 -19.31
C PHE A 198 9.40 -0.37 -20.64
N LEU A 199 9.65 -1.62 -21.10
CA LEU A 199 9.07 -2.12 -22.35
C LEU A 199 7.54 -2.20 -22.29
N ALA A 200 6.98 -2.65 -21.17
CA ALA A 200 5.53 -2.72 -21.00
C ALA A 200 4.88 -1.32 -21.01
N ILE A 201 5.49 -0.33 -20.33
CA ILE A 201 5.01 1.05 -20.33
C ILE A 201 5.18 1.70 -21.71
N GLN A 202 6.29 1.41 -22.41
CA GLN A 202 6.51 1.89 -23.77
C GLN A 202 5.45 1.38 -24.75
N LEU A 203 5.03 0.12 -24.60
CA LEU A 203 3.98 -0.47 -25.44
C LEU A 203 2.64 0.24 -25.22
N ILE A 204 2.18 0.38 -23.98
CA ILE A 204 0.92 1.08 -23.70
C ILE A 204 1.00 2.56 -24.07
N ASN A 205 2.17 3.21 -23.94
CA ASN A 205 2.35 4.58 -24.39
C ASN A 205 2.24 4.71 -25.91
N THR A 206 2.74 3.71 -26.66
CA THR A 206 2.56 3.68 -28.12
C THR A 206 1.07 3.56 -28.49
N VAL A 207 0.34 2.69 -27.81
CA VAL A 207 -1.13 2.58 -27.97
C VAL A 207 -1.81 3.93 -27.68
N ARG A 208 -1.44 4.58 -26.57
CA ARG A 208 -1.94 5.91 -26.21
C ARG A 208 -1.74 6.92 -27.33
N VAL A 209 -0.53 7.03 -27.89
CA VAL A 209 -0.24 8.01 -28.95
C VAL A 209 -1.07 7.71 -30.20
N VAL A 210 -1.18 6.45 -30.61
CA VAL A 210 -2.01 6.03 -31.75
C VAL A 210 -3.49 6.33 -31.50
N SER A 211 -4.01 6.03 -30.32
CA SER A 211 -5.40 6.34 -29.96
C SER A 211 -5.66 7.85 -29.93
N LEU A 212 -4.75 8.64 -29.37
CA LEU A 212 -4.87 10.10 -29.35
C LEU A 212 -4.79 10.71 -30.75
N PHE A 213 -3.97 10.14 -31.63
CA PHE A 213 -3.93 10.50 -33.03
C PHE A 213 -5.33 10.35 -33.66
N TYR A 214 -5.98 9.19 -33.47
CA TYR A 214 -7.33 8.96 -33.99
C TYR A 214 -8.41 9.81 -33.32
N VAL A 215 -8.31 10.06 -32.01
CA VAL A 215 -9.20 11.03 -31.35
C VAL A 215 -9.02 12.41 -31.98
N GLY A 216 -7.79 12.82 -32.26
CA GLY A 216 -7.51 14.08 -32.97
C GLY A 216 -8.09 14.13 -34.39
N VAL A 217 -8.09 13.01 -35.12
CA VAL A 217 -8.69 12.91 -36.46
C VAL A 217 -10.22 12.99 -36.42
N PHE A 218 -10.87 12.24 -35.53
CA PHE A 218 -12.33 12.05 -35.57
C PHE A 218 -13.12 12.95 -34.61
N LYS A 219 -12.50 13.35 -33.49
CA LYS A 219 -13.10 14.11 -32.38
C LYS A 219 -12.09 15.09 -31.76
N PRO A 220 -11.63 16.12 -32.51
CA PRO A 220 -10.62 17.06 -32.03
C PRO A 220 -11.02 17.73 -30.70
N GLU A 221 -12.31 17.99 -30.48
CA GLU A 221 -12.81 18.59 -29.24
C GLU A 221 -12.53 17.75 -27.99
N TRP A 222 -12.40 16.43 -28.14
CA TRP A 222 -12.11 15.50 -27.05
C TRP A 222 -10.62 15.24 -26.83
N PHE A 223 -9.75 15.76 -27.70
CA PHE A 223 -8.31 15.46 -27.66
C PHE A 223 -7.69 15.86 -26.31
N SER A 224 -7.92 17.10 -25.86
CA SER A 224 -7.34 17.62 -24.62
C SER A 224 -7.81 16.82 -23.39
N THR A 225 -9.13 16.62 -23.27
CA THR A 225 -9.72 15.86 -22.16
C THR A 225 -9.22 14.41 -22.14
N SER A 226 -9.17 13.76 -23.29
CA SER A 226 -8.68 12.38 -23.42
C SER A 226 -7.19 12.29 -23.07
N HIS A 227 -6.39 13.25 -23.52
CA HIS A 227 -4.96 13.30 -23.27
C HIS A 227 -4.64 13.50 -21.78
N VAL A 228 -5.26 14.50 -21.13
CA VAL A 228 -4.91 14.95 -19.78
C VAL A 228 -5.56 14.10 -18.70
N PHE A 229 -6.81 13.65 -18.88
CA PHE A 229 -7.53 12.94 -17.82
C PHE A 229 -7.58 11.44 -18.06
N VAL A 230 -7.99 11.01 -19.26
CA VAL A 230 -8.22 9.59 -19.54
C VAL A 230 -6.90 8.85 -19.63
N TRP A 231 -6.07 9.21 -20.62
CA TRP A 231 -4.83 8.51 -20.88
C TRP A 231 -3.79 8.69 -19.78
N GLN A 232 -3.70 9.89 -19.19
CA GLN A 232 -2.80 10.14 -18.06
C GLN A 232 -3.15 9.27 -16.85
N SER A 233 -4.44 9.15 -16.50
CA SER A 233 -4.86 8.30 -15.38
C SER A 233 -4.58 6.83 -15.67
N ILE A 234 -4.89 6.36 -16.90
CA ILE A 234 -4.66 4.97 -17.30
C ILE A 234 -3.19 4.61 -17.19
N ILE A 235 -2.27 5.42 -17.74
CA ILE A 235 -0.85 5.06 -17.76
C ILE A 235 -0.23 5.09 -16.36
N VAL A 236 -0.64 6.04 -15.50
CA VAL A 236 -0.17 6.12 -14.11
C VAL A 236 -0.67 4.92 -13.31
N VAL A 237 -1.97 4.60 -13.40
CA VAL A 237 -2.54 3.42 -12.73
C VAL A 237 -1.87 2.14 -13.22
N PHE A 238 -1.65 2.02 -14.54
CA PHE A 238 -0.94 0.89 -15.13
C PHE A 238 0.49 0.76 -14.57
N ALA A 239 1.26 1.86 -14.51
CA ALA A 239 2.61 1.86 -13.95
C ALA A 239 2.62 1.44 -12.47
N VAL A 240 1.67 1.92 -11.66
CA VAL A 240 1.53 1.53 -10.25
C VAL A 240 1.16 0.05 -10.11
N ILE A 241 0.19 -0.45 -10.90
CA ILE A 241 -0.19 -1.86 -10.89
C ILE A 241 1.00 -2.74 -11.28
N LEU A 242 1.69 -2.38 -12.36
CA LEU A 242 2.86 -3.11 -12.84
C LEU A 242 3.95 -3.17 -11.77
N TRP A 243 4.21 -2.04 -11.10
CA TRP A 243 5.13 -2.00 -9.97
C TRP A 243 4.66 -2.88 -8.80
N LEU A 244 3.37 -2.83 -8.43
CA LEU A 244 2.80 -3.66 -7.36
C LEU A 244 2.93 -5.15 -7.66
N LEU A 245 2.65 -5.58 -8.90
CA LEU A 245 2.79 -6.97 -9.33
C LEU A 245 4.25 -7.44 -9.23
N TRP A 246 5.18 -6.62 -9.70
CA TRP A 246 6.62 -6.89 -9.59
C TRP A 246 7.08 -6.92 -8.12
N ALA A 247 6.71 -5.93 -7.32
CA ALA A 247 7.08 -5.81 -5.91
C ALA A 247 6.52 -6.99 -5.08
N ARG A 248 5.26 -7.39 -5.33
CA ARG A 248 4.64 -8.56 -4.69
C ARG A 248 5.44 -9.84 -4.94
N ARG A 249 5.90 -10.06 -6.18
CA ARG A 249 6.72 -11.22 -6.54
C ARG A 249 8.01 -11.29 -5.71
N HIS A 250 8.62 -10.14 -5.44
CA HIS A 250 9.86 -10.05 -4.68
C HIS A 250 9.65 -10.04 -3.15
N ALA A 251 8.57 -9.44 -2.65
CA ALA A 251 8.20 -9.50 -1.25
C ALA A 251 7.89 -10.94 -0.80
N VAL A 252 7.10 -11.68 -1.60
CA VAL A 252 6.78 -13.08 -1.30
C VAL A 252 8.02 -13.97 -1.40
N ALA A 253 8.92 -13.71 -2.35
CA ALA A 253 10.18 -14.46 -2.46
C ALA A 253 11.11 -14.25 -1.26
N ALA A 254 11.12 -13.06 -0.67
CA ALA A 254 11.89 -12.77 0.54
C ALA A 254 11.30 -13.48 1.78
N ALA A 255 9.98 -13.56 1.91
CA ALA A 255 9.31 -14.23 3.03
C ALA A 255 9.42 -15.76 3.02
N ARG A 256 9.83 -16.35 1.88
CA ARG A 256 10.03 -17.81 1.73
C ARG A 256 11.48 -18.27 1.98
N ARG A 257 12.42 -17.33 2.17
CA ARG A 257 13.81 -17.60 2.54
C ARG A 257 13.98 -17.45 4.04
#